data_AF-A0AAU6HHE0-F1
#
_entry.id   AF-A0AAU6HHE0-F1
#
_cell.length_a   1.000
_cell.length_b   1.000
_cell.length_c   1.000
_cell.angle_alpha   90.00
_cell.angle_beta   90.00
_cell.angle_gamma   90.00
#
_symmetry.space_group_name_H-M   'P 1'
#
loop_
_entity.id
_entity.type
_entity.pdbx_description
1 polymer ?
#
loop_
_entity_poly.entity_id
_entity_poly.type
_entity_poly.pdbx_seq_one_letter_code
_entity_poly.pdbx_strand_id
1 'polypeptide(L)'
;MDGIGDDGFDGEDLDPDAVLWVRGVDYLAGWRDATQAAAELGDALVEAGVDTAGIKLLAAAAFDGSGVVRLELSAAAAREVAVRARATTAR
;
A
#
# COMPACT_ATOMS: atom_id res chain seq x y z
N MET A 1 6.43 8.28 27.05
CA MET A 1 6.73 8.57 25.65
C MET A 1 6.94 7.22 25.01
N ASP A 2 5.89 6.70 24.39
CA ASP A 2 5.86 5.35 23.84
C ASP A 2 6.72 5.28 22.59
N GLY A 3 7.49 4.20 22.51
CA GLY A 3 8.43 3.94 21.44
C GLY A 3 7.75 3.90 20.09
N ILE A 4 8.45 4.45 19.09
CA ILE A 4 8.20 4.22 17.67
C ILE A 4 8.51 2.75 17.44
N GLY A 5 7.51 1.90 17.68
CA GLY A 5 7.61 0.47 17.58
C GLY A 5 7.26 0.01 16.17
N ASP A 6 8.23 -0.67 15.59
CA ASP A 6 8.03 -1.83 14.72
C ASP A 6 7.53 -1.53 13.31
N ASP A 7 8.50 -1.09 12.50
CA ASP A 7 8.54 -1.16 11.05
C ASP A 7 8.43 -2.62 10.57
N GLY A 8 7.21 -3.15 10.60
CA GLY A 8 6.87 -4.47 10.04
C GLY A 8 7.03 -4.61 8.52
N PHE A 9 7.92 -3.83 7.89
CA PHE A 9 8.58 -4.11 6.62
C PHE A 9 10.05 -4.37 6.95
N ASP A 10 10.31 -5.55 7.49
CA ASP A 10 11.65 -6.00 7.82
C ASP A 10 12.46 -6.07 6.51
N GLY A 11 13.26 -5.04 6.24
CA GLY A 11 14.45 -4.98 5.37
C GLY A 11 14.54 -5.73 4.03
N GLU A 12 13.48 -6.30 3.47
CA GLU A 12 13.53 -7.07 2.23
C GLU A 12 13.25 -6.15 1.02
N ASP A 13 14.32 -5.94 0.26
CA ASP A 13 14.44 -5.19 -0.99
C ASP A 13 14.34 -3.66 -0.88
N LEU A 14 15.34 -3.05 -0.24
CA LEU A 14 15.87 -1.80 -0.80
C LEU A 14 16.44 -2.14 -2.18
N ASP A 15 15.60 -2.12 -3.21
CA ASP A 15 16.04 -2.24 -4.60
C ASP A 15 17.17 -1.21 -4.81
N PRO A 16 18.40 -1.65 -5.11
CA PRO A 16 19.53 -0.75 -5.28
C PRO A 16 19.28 0.31 -6.37
N ASP A 17 18.41 0.03 -7.34
CA ASP A 17 17.98 0.98 -8.38
C ASP A 17 16.89 1.95 -7.87
N ALA A 18 16.18 1.63 -6.79
CA ALA A 18 15.24 2.54 -6.11
C ALA A 18 15.94 3.57 -5.21
N VAL A 19 17.25 3.41 -4.92
CA VAL A 19 18.01 4.32 -4.06
C VAL A 19 18.69 5.46 -4.85
N LEU A 20 18.78 5.34 -6.17
CA LEU A 20 19.40 6.38 -7.01
C LEU A 20 18.36 7.36 -7.54
N TRP A 21 18.26 8.52 -6.88
CA TRP A 21 17.38 9.60 -7.33
C TRP A 21 17.79 10.11 -8.71
N VAL A 22 16.94 9.88 -9.71
CA VAL A 22 17.17 10.38 -11.07
C VAL A 22 16.80 11.86 -11.13
N ARG A 23 17.73 12.69 -11.58
CA ARG A 23 17.49 14.13 -11.74
C ARG A 23 16.38 14.36 -12.78
N GLY A 24 15.43 15.22 -12.43
CA GLY A 24 14.31 15.57 -13.29
C GLY A 24 13.07 14.69 -13.14
N VAL A 25 13.13 13.63 -12.31
CA VAL A 25 11.97 12.81 -11.95
C VAL A 25 11.30 13.37 -10.70
N ASP A 26 9.97 13.49 -10.74
CA ASP A 26 9.17 14.01 -9.63
C ASP A 26 8.66 12.88 -8.74
N TYR A 27 9.56 12.35 -7.91
CA TYR A 27 9.24 11.31 -6.93
C TYR A 27 8.24 11.78 -5.86
N LEU A 28 8.20 13.08 -5.56
CA LEU A 28 7.27 13.62 -4.56
C LEU A 28 5.84 13.63 -5.07
N ALA A 29 5.63 13.97 -6.33
CA ALA A 29 4.32 13.86 -6.97
C ALA A 29 3.81 12.41 -6.95
N GLY A 30 4.65 11.45 -7.37
CA GLY A 30 4.30 10.02 -7.34
C GLY A 30 3.99 9.50 -5.94
N TRP A 31 4.82 9.83 -4.95
CA TRP A 31 4.59 9.39 -3.57
C TRP A 31 3.31 10.00 -2.96
N ARG A 32 3.00 11.27 -3.27
CA ARG A 32 1.76 11.92 -2.81
C ARG A 32 0.52 11.26 -3.41
N ASP A 33 0.56 11.00 -4.71
CA ASP A 33 -0.51 10.28 -5.41
C ASP A 33 -0.73 8.88 -4.82
N ALA A 34 0.35 8.12 -4.62
CA ALA A 34 0.30 6.81 -3.97
C ALA A 34 -0.23 6.88 -2.54
N THR A 35 0.14 7.91 -1.78
CA THR A 35 -0.35 8.10 -0.39
C THR A 35 -1.85 8.32 -0.37
N GLN A 36 -2.36 9.14 -1.28
CA GLN A 36 -3.80 9.36 -1.39
C GLN A 36 -4.51 8.07 -1.81
N ALA A 37 -4.03 7.38 -2.85
CA ALA A 37 -4.61 6.12 -3.31
C ALA A 37 -4.60 5.03 -2.22
N ALA A 38 -3.54 4.97 -1.40
CA ALA A 38 -3.46 4.04 -0.27
C ALA A 38 -4.51 4.36 0.81
N ALA A 39 -4.74 5.64 1.12
CA ALA A 39 -5.79 6.04 2.05
C ALA A 39 -7.18 5.67 1.53
N GLU A 40 -7.48 5.99 0.26
CA GLU A 40 -8.75 5.66 -0.39
C GLU A 40 -9.01 4.14 -0.42
N LEU A 41 -7.97 3.34 -0.70
CA LEU A 41 -8.06 1.88 -0.66
C LEU A 41 -8.31 1.37 0.77
N GLY A 42 -7.62 1.95 1.77
CA GLY A 42 -7.82 1.61 3.17
C GLY A 42 -9.26 1.85 3.62
N ASP A 43 -9.79 3.04 3.33
CA ASP A 43 -11.17 3.41 3.64
C ASP A 43 -12.17 2.46 2.96
N ALA A 44 -11.96 2.15 1.67
CA ALA A 44 -12.82 1.23 0.93
C ALA A 44 -12.81 -0.20 1.54
N LEU A 45 -11.68 -0.68 2.04
CA LEU A 45 -11.58 -1.98 2.70
C LEU A 45 -12.33 -1.99 4.04
N VAL A 46 -12.24 -0.90 4.80
CA VAL A 46 -12.99 -0.70 6.05
C VAL A 46 -14.49 -0.64 5.80
N GLU A 47 -14.93 0.16 4.83
CA GLU A 47 -16.34 0.26 4.42
C GLU A 47 -16.88 -1.07 3.89
N ALA A 48 -16.04 -1.80 3.15
CA ALA A 48 -16.35 -3.14 2.72
C ALA A 48 -16.44 -4.09 3.90
N GLY A 49 -15.95 -3.76 5.10
CA GLY A 49 -16.06 -4.57 6.32
C GLY A 49 -14.97 -5.64 6.45
N VAL A 50 -13.85 -5.47 5.76
CA VAL A 50 -12.69 -6.37 5.86
C VAL A 50 -11.96 -6.14 7.19
N ASP A 51 -11.58 -7.22 7.87
CA ASP A 51 -10.77 -7.11 9.09
C ASP A 51 -9.39 -6.50 8.77
N THR A 52 -9.11 -5.33 9.36
CA THR A 52 -7.89 -4.56 9.14
C THR A 52 -6.70 -5.04 9.96
N ALA A 53 -6.90 -5.94 10.94
CA ALA A 53 -5.84 -6.43 11.80
C ALA A 53 -4.72 -7.20 11.03
N GLY A 54 -5.00 -7.64 9.80
CA GLY A 54 -4.06 -8.32 8.93
C GLY A 54 -3.74 -7.59 7.63
N ILE A 55 -3.92 -6.26 7.58
CA ILE A 55 -3.72 -5.43 6.39
C ILE A 55 -2.60 -4.43 6.64
N LYS A 56 -1.63 -4.36 5.71
CA LYS A 56 -0.66 -3.26 5.65
C LYS A 56 -0.69 -2.64 4.26
N LEU A 57 -0.72 -1.32 4.22
CA LEU A 57 -0.64 -0.52 3.00
C LEU A 57 0.60 0.37 3.06
N LEU A 58 1.39 0.35 1.99
CA LEU A 58 2.58 1.17 1.86
C LEU A 58 2.52 1.94 0.54
N ALA A 59 2.59 3.26 0.65
CA ALA A 59 2.74 4.14 -0.50
C ALA A 59 4.22 4.41 -0.77
N ALA A 60 4.62 4.30 -2.03
CA ALA A 60 5.97 4.55 -2.51
C ALA A 60 5.93 5.24 -3.88
N ALA A 61 7.07 5.80 -4.28
CA ALA A 61 7.32 6.16 -5.67
C ALA A 61 8.25 5.13 -6.29
N ALA A 62 7.96 4.69 -7.52
CA ALA A 62 8.83 3.84 -8.31
C ALA A 62 10.01 4.64 -8.89
N PHE A 63 10.98 3.93 -9.49
CA PHE A 63 12.21 4.52 -10.04
C PHE A 63 11.93 5.58 -11.13
N ASP A 64 10.81 5.47 -11.84
CA ASP A 64 10.35 6.40 -12.88
C ASP A 64 9.53 7.58 -12.33
N GLY A 65 9.35 7.65 -11.00
CA GLY A 65 8.56 8.67 -10.31
C GLY A 65 7.06 8.39 -10.27
N SER A 66 6.58 7.27 -10.79
CA SER A 66 5.17 6.88 -10.67
C SER A 66 4.81 6.46 -9.24
N GLY A 67 3.58 6.73 -8.83
CA GLY A 67 3.06 6.29 -7.53
C GLY A 67 2.76 4.80 -7.51
N VAL A 68 3.14 4.10 -6.44
CA VAL A 68 2.87 2.67 -6.23
C VAL A 68 2.32 2.43 -4.83
N VAL A 69 1.26 1.64 -4.73
CA VAL A 69 0.71 1.14 -3.45
C VAL A 69 1.01 -0.35 -3.34
N ARG A 70 1.71 -0.73 -2.27
CA ARG A 70 1.97 -2.14 -1.91
C ARG A 70 0.98 -2.53 -0.82
N LEU A 71 0.26 -3.63 -1.04
CA LEU A 71 -0.72 -4.18 -0.12
C LEU A 71 -0.26 -5.56 0.34
N GLU A 72 -0.09 -5.70 1.65
CA GLU A 72 0.15 -6.98 2.32
C GLU A 72 -1.11 -7.38 3.08
N LEU A 73 -1.56 -8.61 2.84
CA LEU A 73 -2.76 -9.18 3.46
C LEU A 73 -2.42 -10.53 4.08
N SER A 74 -3.01 -10.80 5.25
CA SER A 74 -3.13 -12.18 5.70
C SER A 74 -3.95 -13.01 4.71
N ALA A 75 -3.72 -14.32 4.66
CA ALA A 75 -4.49 -15.22 3.79
C ALA A 75 -6.01 -15.18 4.07
N ALA A 76 -6.40 -14.89 5.32
CA ALA A 76 -7.81 -14.73 5.69
C ALA A 76 -8.39 -13.42 5.10
N ALA A 77 -7.71 -12.29 5.31
CA ALA A 77 -8.12 -11.00 4.76
C ALA A 77 -8.18 -11.03 3.22
N ALA A 78 -7.21 -11.67 2.56
CA ALA A 78 -7.21 -11.83 1.10
C ALA A 78 -8.44 -12.59 0.58
N ARG A 79 -8.89 -13.64 1.29
CA ARG A 79 -10.11 -14.38 0.92
C ARG A 79 -11.35 -13.53 1.11
N GLU A 80 -11.42 -12.75 2.18
CA GLU A 80 -12.53 -11.86 2.45
C GLU A 80 -12.66 -10.77 1.38
N VAL A 81 -11.55 -10.12 1.03
CA VAL A 81 -11.46 -9.15 -0.07
C VAL A 81 -11.97 -9.77 -1.37
N ALA A 82 -11.54 -11.00 -1.70
CA ALA A 82 -11.97 -11.68 -2.92
C ALA A 82 -13.48 -11.97 -2.96
N VAL A 83 -14.09 -12.34 -1.83
CA VAL A 83 -15.54 -12.56 -1.74
C VAL A 83 -16.28 -11.25 -1.98
N ARG A 84 -15.85 -10.16 -1.32
CA ARG A 84 -16.49 -8.85 -1.41
C ARG A 84 -16.37 -8.25 -2.81
N ALA A 85 -15.18 -8.30 -3.42
CA ALA A 85 -14.94 -7.81 -4.78
C ALA A 85 -15.84 -8.50 -5.84
N ARG A 86 -16.04 -9.82 -5.70
CA ARG A 86 -16.94 -10.58 -6.58
C ARG A 86 -18.40 -10.19 -6.40
N ALA A 87 -18.84 -9.96 -5.16
CA ALA A 87 -20.20 -9.56 -4.87
C ALA A 87 -20.55 -8.19 -5.50
N THR A 88 -19.59 -7.27 -5.55
CA THR A 88 -19.75 -5.97 -6.21
C THR A 88 -19.83 -6.07 -7.74
N THR A 89 -19.11 -7.03 -8.35
CA THR A 89 -19.10 -7.21 -9.82
C THR A 89 -20.35 -7.92 -10.34
N ALA A 90 -21.06 -8.66 -9.47
CA ALA A 90 -22.28 -9.37 -9.81
C ALA A 90 -23.55 -8.49 -9.78
N ARG A 91 -23.39 -7.18 -9.53
CA ARG A 91 -24.48 -6.20 -9.38
C ARG A 91 -24.49 -5.23 -10.55
#